data_AF-A0AAI9LEE2-F1
#
_entry.id   AF-A0AAI9LEE2-F1
#
_cell.length_a   1.000
_cell.length_b   1.000
_cell.length_c   1.000
_cell.angle_alpha   90.00
_cell.angle_beta   90.00
_cell.angle_gamma   90.00
#
_symmetry.space_group_name_H-M   'P 1'
#
loop_
_entity.id
_entity.type
_entity.pdbx_description
1 polymer ?
#
loop_
_entity_poly.entity_id
_entity_poly.type
_entity_poly.pdbx_seq_one_letter_code
_entity_poly.pdbx_strand_id
1 'polypeptide(L)'
;MSLDLLPADAGPDFAVGAAKPWTGRYPVSSGLFEVRPARMPRDVLPVFDDDLDCIVGYQRAFADRCHLFDLNGDMLGVWEAMTALPPPAERGSLMVVGGLWKANVRGMTALGLNGSGMALAPAMLAQLRSRFAALADTPLLYTEAAHARMSDPQRFVPVHILRLAMRHGERIAPPEGLKGVARYMIGLRIRQLPFMLDLVTAHAGATIVAFNYWRYADTSPVAQSRGNP
;
A
#
# COMPACT_ATOMS: atom_id res chain seq x y z
N MET A 1 11.84 -14.33 26.13
CA MET A 1 12.76 -13.72 25.15
C MET A 1 12.51 -12.23 25.17
N SER A 2 13.57 -11.46 25.39
CA SER A 2 13.54 -10.11 25.96
C SER A 2 12.89 -9.06 25.08
N LEU A 3 12.01 -8.27 25.70
CA LEU A 3 11.70 -6.90 25.31
C LEU A 3 12.92 -6.06 25.69
N ASP A 4 13.78 -5.76 24.73
CA ASP A 4 14.79 -4.72 24.94
C ASP A 4 14.08 -3.37 24.95
N LEU A 5 13.98 -2.89 26.19
CA LEU A 5 13.65 -1.55 26.63
C LEU A 5 14.30 -0.50 25.73
N LEU A 6 13.46 0.37 25.16
CA LEU A 6 13.89 1.72 24.82
C LEU A 6 14.49 2.35 26.09
N PRO A 7 15.69 2.97 26.02
CA PRO A 7 16.31 3.57 27.19
C PRO A 7 15.41 4.71 27.73
N ALA A 8 15.12 4.63 29.03
CA ALA A 8 14.17 5.48 29.75
C ALA A 8 14.71 6.90 30.06
N ASP A 9 15.51 7.50 29.17
CA ASP A 9 16.09 8.83 29.41
C ASP A 9 16.28 9.67 28.14
N ALA A 10 15.26 9.71 27.27
CA ALA A 10 15.25 10.57 26.08
C ALA A 10 14.39 11.83 26.31
N GLY A 11 14.95 12.83 27.01
CA GLY A 11 14.57 14.24 26.83
C GLY A 11 14.86 14.73 25.40
N PRO A 12 14.33 15.89 24.97
CA PRO A 12 13.86 16.13 23.60
C PRO A 12 15.00 16.42 22.62
N ASP A 13 15.71 15.37 22.24
CA ASP A 13 16.36 15.28 20.95
C ASP A 13 16.17 13.83 20.53
N PHE A 14 15.27 13.60 19.56
CA PHE A 14 15.39 12.41 18.75
C PHE A 14 16.78 12.48 18.15
N ALA A 15 17.73 11.74 18.73
CA ALA A 15 19.10 11.68 18.27
C ALA A 15 19.05 11.53 16.75
N VAL A 16 19.45 12.59 16.06
CA VAL A 16 19.42 12.71 14.61
C VAL A 16 20.53 11.81 14.08
N GLY A 17 20.34 10.50 14.16
CA GLY A 17 20.88 9.62 13.16
C GLY A 17 20.36 10.14 11.84
N ALA A 18 21.27 10.52 10.93
CA ALA A 18 20.94 11.20 9.69
C ALA A 18 19.76 10.51 9.01
N ALA A 19 18.61 11.18 8.95
CA ALA A 19 17.44 10.61 8.30
C ALA A 19 17.77 10.47 6.81
N LYS A 20 17.75 9.24 6.29
CA LYS A 20 18.22 8.95 4.93
C LYS A 20 17.02 8.75 4.00
N PRO A 21 17.07 9.23 2.75
CA PRO A 21 16.09 8.85 1.75
C PRO A 21 16.24 7.36 1.42
N TRP A 22 15.14 6.71 1.04
CA TRP A 22 15.23 5.37 0.48
C TRP A 22 15.77 5.41 -0.94
N THR A 23 16.95 4.82 -1.16
CA THR A 23 17.61 4.74 -2.49
C THR A 23 17.83 3.29 -2.95
N GLY A 24 17.34 2.31 -2.17
CA GLY A 24 17.51 0.89 -2.47
C GLY A 24 16.49 0.34 -3.47
N ARG A 25 16.77 -0.85 -4.01
CA ARG A 25 15.76 -1.65 -4.72
C ARG A 25 14.85 -2.33 -3.71
N TYR A 26 13.56 -2.40 -4.03
CA TYR A 26 12.61 -3.10 -3.15
C TYR A 26 12.95 -4.60 -3.07
N PRO A 27 12.98 -5.17 -1.85
CA PRO A 27 13.35 -6.57 -1.65
C PRO A 27 12.27 -7.56 -2.12
N VAL A 28 11.04 -7.08 -2.28
CA VAL A 28 9.90 -7.83 -2.83
C VAL A 28 9.07 -6.90 -3.72
N SER A 29 8.25 -7.50 -4.59
CA SER A 29 7.38 -6.73 -5.49
C SER A 29 6.41 -5.83 -4.71
N SER A 30 6.28 -4.60 -5.20
CA SER A 30 5.32 -3.62 -4.68
C SER A 30 3.87 -3.99 -5.02
N GLY A 31 3.64 -4.74 -6.08
CA GLY A 31 2.34 -5.23 -6.52
C GLY A 31 1.65 -6.19 -5.56
N LEU A 32 2.41 -6.72 -4.59
CA LEU A 32 1.87 -7.57 -3.54
C LEU A 32 1.06 -6.78 -2.50
N PHE A 33 1.24 -5.47 -2.43
CA PHE A 33 0.67 -4.61 -1.40
C PHE A 33 -0.47 -3.76 -1.94
N GLU A 34 -1.53 -3.63 -1.15
CA GLU A 34 -2.73 -2.90 -1.53
C GLU A 34 -3.37 -2.22 -0.33
N VAL A 35 -3.61 -0.91 -0.43
CA VAL A 35 -4.43 -0.15 0.54
C VAL A 35 -5.64 0.39 -0.20
N ARG A 36 -6.85 0.02 0.24
CA ARG A 36 -8.09 0.53 -0.34
C ARG A 36 -8.64 1.68 0.51
N PRO A 37 -8.81 2.90 -0.04
CA PRO A 37 -9.52 3.97 0.65
C PRO A 37 -10.93 3.55 1.06
N ALA A 38 -11.40 4.03 2.22
CA ALA A 38 -12.69 3.64 2.77
C ALA A 38 -13.89 3.97 1.87
N ARG A 39 -13.77 5.01 1.04
CA ARG A 39 -14.82 5.43 0.08
C ARG A 39 -14.95 4.54 -1.16
N MET A 40 -14.05 3.58 -1.35
CA MET A 40 -14.01 2.80 -2.57
C MET A 40 -15.04 1.66 -2.57
N PRO A 41 -15.71 1.38 -3.71
CA PRO A 41 -16.62 0.24 -3.80
C PRO A 41 -15.92 -1.08 -3.47
N ARG A 42 -16.64 -2.03 -2.87
CA ARG A 42 -16.05 -3.29 -2.39
C ARG A 42 -15.66 -4.25 -3.51
N ASP A 43 -16.34 -4.14 -4.65
CA ASP A 43 -16.24 -4.98 -5.84
C ASP A 43 -15.23 -4.47 -6.87
N VAL A 44 -14.41 -3.46 -6.52
CA VAL A 44 -13.30 -3.04 -7.38
C VAL A 44 -12.24 -4.14 -7.51
N LEU A 45 -11.68 -4.26 -8.70
CA LEU A 45 -10.48 -5.03 -8.97
C LEU A 45 -9.27 -4.10 -9.06
N PRO A 46 -8.14 -4.45 -8.42
CA PRO A 46 -6.92 -3.67 -8.53
C PRO A 46 -6.35 -3.75 -9.95
N VAL A 47 -5.84 -2.63 -10.44
CA VAL A 47 -5.10 -2.51 -11.70
C VAL A 47 -3.61 -2.57 -11.39
N PHE A 48 -2.98 -3.69 -11.73
CA PHE A 48 -1.55 -3.91 -11.61
C PHE A 48 -0.84 -3.47 -12.90
N ASP A 49 0.18 -2.64 -12.73
CA ASP A 49 1.04 -2.16 -13.80
C ASP A 49 2.38 -2.90 -13.73
N ASP A 50 2.66 -3.76 -14.71
CA ASP A 50 3.86 -4.59 -14.72
C ASP A 50 5.14 -3.74 -14.83
N ASP A 51 5.09 -2.57 -15.49
CA ASP A 51 6.28 -1.71 -15.67
C ASP A 51 6.66 -1.01 -14.37
N LEU A 52 5.67 -0.62 -13.57
CA LEU A 52 5.88 0.01 -12.26
C LEU A 52 5.97 -1.00 -11.11
N ASP A 53 5.68 -2.27 -11.38
CA ASP A 53 5.60 -3.36 -10.41
C ASP A 53 4.72 -3.00 -9.21
N CYS A 54 3.59 -2.32 -9.43
CA CYS A 54 2.67 -1.91 -8.38
C CYS A 54 1.21 -1.82 -8.83
N ILE A 55 0.30 -1.78 -7.86
CA ILE A 55 -1.10 -1.42 -8.13
C ILE A 55 -1.16 0.10 -8.30
N VAL A 56 -1.67 0.55 -9.44
CA VAL A 56 -1.71 1.99 -9.82
C VAL A 56 -3.11 2.59 -9.74
N GLY A 57 -4.13 1.75 -9.56
CA GLY A 57 -5.51 2.17 -9.45
C GLY A 57 -6.47 0.99 -9.38
N TYR A 58 -7.73 1.25 -9.66
CA TYR A 58 -8.80 0.29 -9.51
C TYR A 58 -9.80 0.37 -10.65
N GLN A 59 -10.35 -0.76 -11.04
CA GLN A 59 -11.40 -0.85 -12.04
C GLN A 59 -12.64 -1.48 -11.42
N ARG A 60 -13.82 -1.00 -11.82
CA ARG A 60 -15.10 -1.62 -11.50
C ARG A 60 -15.91 -1.77 -12.77
N ALA A 61 -16.36 -2.98 -13.07
CA ALA A 61 -17.42 -3.21 -14.04
C ALA A 61 -18.76 -3.22 -13.31
N PHE A 62 -19.69 -2.35 -13.73
CA PHE A 62 -21.03 -2.29 -13.19
C PHE A 62 -22.02 -2.00 -14.32
N ALA A 63 -23.00 -2.89 -14.48
CA ALA A 63 -23.86 -2.93 -15.66
C ALA A 63 -23.02 -3.00 -16.95
N ASP A 64 -23.32 -2.14 -17.93
CA ASP A 64 -22.63 -1.98 -19.20
C ASP A 64 -21.47 -0.97 -19.14
N ARG A 65 -21.05 -0.54 -17.94
CA ARG A 65 -20.01 0.48 -17.75
C ARG A 65 -18.81 -0.04 -16.98
N CYS A 66 -17.65 0.41 -17.40
CA CYS A 66 -16.40 0.31 -16.68
C CYS A 66 -16.05 1.66 -16.07
N HIS A 67 -15.72 1.66 -14.78
CA HIS A 67 -15.25 2.82 -14.04
C HIS A 67 -13.78 2.60 -13.67
N LEU A 68 -12.95 3.61 -13.86
CA LEU A 68 -11.55 3.63 -13.43
C LEU A 68 -11.37 4.64 -12.30
N PHE A 69 -10.62 4.23 -11.27
CA PHE A 69 -10.29 5.05 -10.11
C PHE A 69 -8.78 5.06 -9.88
N ASP A 70 -8.27 6.18 -9.35
CA ASP A 70 -6.90 6.26 -8.85
C ASP A 70 -6.75 5.61 -7.45
N LEU A 71 -5.54 5.63 -6.89
CA LEU A 71 -5.26 5.11 -5.55
C LEU A 71 -5.90 5.92 -4.41
N ASN A 72 -6.38 7.14 -4.67
CA ASN A 72 -7.15 7.91 -3.69
C ASN A 72 -8.64 7.52 -3.71
N GLY A 73 -9.08 6.77 -4.73
CA GLY A 73 -10.47 6.45 -4.97
C GLY A 73 -11.20 7.53 -5.77
N ASP A 74 -10.47 8.45 -6.42
CA ASP A 74 -11.04 9.45 -7.30
C ASP A 74 -11.28 8.84 -8.69
N MET A 75 -12.47 9.07 -9.25
CA MET A 75 -12.83 8.53 -10.55
C MET A 75 -12.09 9.27 -11.67
N LEU A 76 -11.37 8.52 -12.50
CA LEU A 76 -10.61 9.05 -13.63
C LEU A 76 -11.35 8.94 -14.97
N GLY A 77 -12.23 7.95 -15.10
CA GLY A 77 -12.96 7.76 -16.36
C GLY A 77 -14.05 6.71 -16.28
N VAL A 78 -14.98 6.82 -17.24
CA VAL A 78 -16.11 5.93 -17.46
C VAL A 78 -16.18 5.60 -18.94
N TRP A 79 -16.35 4.33 -19.27
CA TRP A 79 -16.55 3.88 -20.65
C TRP A 79 -17.49 2.68 -20.67
N GLU A 80 -18.01 2.37 -21.85
CA GLU A 80 -18.82 1.16 -22.05
C GLU A 80 -17.95 -0.09 -21.97
N ALA A 81 -18.40 -1.07 -21.20
CA ALA A 81 -17.75 -2.36 -21.13
C ALA A 81 -17.74 -3.00 -22.52
N MET A 82 -16.61 -3.55 -22.93
CA MET A 82 -16.55 -4.33 -24.16
C MET A 82 -17.33 -5.63 -23.99
N THR A 83 -18.63 -5.61 -24.30
CA THR A 83 -19.57 -6.74 -24.19
C THR A 83 -19.31 -7.87 -25.19
N ALA A 84 -18.37 -7.68 -26.11
CA ALA A 84 -18.13 -8.60 -27.22
C ALA A 84 -17.52 -9.94 -26.80
N LEU A 85 -16.98 -10.05 -25.59
CA LEU A 85 -16.39 -11.29 -25.08
C LEU A 85 -17.29 -11.87 -23.98
N PRO A 86 -17.63 -13.18 -24.04
CA PRO A 86 -18.47 -13.80 -23.02
C PRO A 86 -17.85 -13.60 -21.64
N PRO A 87 -18.67 -13.24 -20.62
CA PRO A 87 -18.16 -13.04 -19.28
C PRO A 87 -17.54 -14.36 -18.82
N PRO A 88 -16.31 -14.32 -18.31
CA PRO A 88 -15.63 -15.54 -17.95
C PRO A 88 -16.27 -16.21 -16.74
N ALA A 89 -16.24 -17.54 -16.70
CA ALA A 89 -16.82 -18.37 -15.64
C ALA A 89 -16.21 -18.08 -14.24
N GLU A 90 -14.95 -17.66 -14.19
CA GLU A 90 -14.24 -17.26 -12.96
C GLU A 90 -13.70 -15.85 -13.11
N ARG A 91 -13.62 -15.06 -12.04
CA ARG A 91 -13.04 -13.71 -12.08
C ARG A 91 -11.56 -13.75 -11.67
N GLY A 92 -10.69 -13.09 -12.44
CA GLY A 92 -9.29 -12.89 -12.04
C GLY A 92 -9.21 -12.06 -10.75
N SER A 93 -8.16 -12.25 -9.95
CA SER A 93 -7.97 -11.47 -8.72
C SER A 93 -7.34 -10.10 -8.97
N LEU A 94 -6.68 -9.92 -10.13
CA LEU A 94 -6.08 -8.65 -10.58
C LEU A 94 -6.46 -8.34 -12.04
N MET A 95 -6.53 -7.06 -12.38
CA MET A 95 -6.51 -6.57 -13.75
C MET A 95 -5.09 -6.13 -14.09
N VAL A 96 -4.52 -6.64 -15.19
CA VAL A 96 -3.10 -6.44 -15.50
C VAL A 96 -2.95 -5.59 -16.75
N VAL A 97 -2.17 -4.53 -16.64
CA VAL A 97 -1.65 -3.75 -17.76
C VAL A 97 -0.15 -3.97 -17.83
N GLY A 98 0.31 -4.47 -18.97
CA GLY A 98 1.73 -4.73 -19.26
C GLY A 98 1.91 -5.97 -20.11
N GLY A 99 2.62 -6.97 -19.60
CA GLY A 99 2.84 -8.28 -20.21
C GLY A 99 1.55 -9.05 -20.53
N LEU A 100 0.44 -8.69 -19.90
CA LEU A 100 -0.92 -9.20 -20.19
C LEU A 100 -1.85 -8.11 -20.77
N TRP A 101 -1.38 -7.24 -21.67
CA TRP A 101 -2.18 -6.10 -22.18
C TRP A 101 -3.42 -6.46 -23.03
N LYS A 102 -3.58 -7.72 -23.43
CA LYS A 102 -4.75 -8.15 -24.22
C LYS A 102 -5.95 -8.38 -23.31
N ALA A 103 -7.05 -7.68 -23.60
CA ALA A 103 -8.29 -7.82 -22.84
C ALA A 103 -8.72 -9.29 -22.71
N ASN A 104 -9.07 -9.69 -21.49
CA ASN A 104 -9.55 -11.03 -21.13
C ASN A 104 -8.53 -12.17 -21.31
N VAL A 105 -7.26 -11.89 -21.63
CA VAL A 105 -6.19 -12.92 -21.57
C VAL A 105 -5.87 -13.21 -20.12
N ARG A 106 -5.86 -14.49 -19.73
CA ARG A 106 -5.62 -14.91 -18.35
C ARG A 106 -4.27 -15.54 -18.20
N GLY A 107 -3.71 -15.39 -17.02
CA GLY A 107 -2.50 -16.08 -16.64
C GLY A 107 -2.14 -15.84 -15.19
N MET A 108 -1.15 -16.59 -14.74
CA MET A 108 -0.45 -16.25 -13.52
C MET A 108 0.43 -15.03 -13.81
N THR A 109 0.27 -13.98 -13.03
CA THR A 109 1.13 -12.78 -13.08
C THR A 109 2.54 -13.11 -12.59
N ALA A 110 3.49 -12.21 -12.83
CA ALA A 110 4.83 -12.28 -12.24
C ALA A 110 4.79 -12.32 -10.69
N LEU A 111 3.67 -11.89 -10.09
CA LEU A 111 3.42 -11.94 -8.64
C LEU A 111 2.98 -13.31 -8.13
N GLY A 112 2.77 -14.29 -9.01
CA GLY A 112 2.17 -15.59 -8.66
C GLY A 112 0.66 -15.51 -8.38
N LEU A 113 0.01 -14.41 -8.78
CA LEU A 113 -1.43 -14.18 -8.59
C LEU A 113 -2.19 -14.35 -9.90
N ASN A 114 -3.41 -14.87 -9.84
CA ASN A 114 -4.28 -14.99 -11.03
C ASN A 114 -4.69 -13.61 -11.55
N GLY A 115 -4.20 -13.25 -12.74
CA GLY A 115 -4.52 -11.99 -13.40
C GLY A 115 -5.38 -12.17 -14.64
N SER A 116 -6.16 -11.14 -14.97
CA SER A 116 -6.79 -10.98 -16.28
C SER A 116 -6.24 -9.72 -16.95
N GLY A 117 -5.88 -9.85 -18.21
CA GLY A 117 -5.39 -8.76 -19.02
C GLY A 117 -6.45 -7.71 -19.26
N MET A 118 -6.04 -6.45 -19.18
CA MET A 118 -6.90 -5.29 -19.37
C MET A 118 -6.37 -4.46 -20.53
N ALA A 119 -7.21 -4.28 -21.56
CA ALA A 119 -6.96 -3.24 -22.55
C ALA A 119 -7.39 -1.91 -21.95
N LEU A 120 -6.46 -0.97 -21.82
CA LEU A 120 -6.72 0.38 -21.32
C LEU A 120 -6.24 1.38 -22.36
N ALA A 121 -7.00 2.44 -22.65
CA ALA A 121 -6.51 3.47 -23.56
C ALA A 121 -5.17 4.04 -23.06
N PRO A 122 -4.15 4.24 -23.92
CA PRO A 122 -2.83 4.72 -23.48
C PRO A 122 -2.88 6.00 -22.63
N ALA A 123 -3.80 6.91 -22.96
CA ALA A 123 -4.03 8.14 -22.19
C ALA A 123 -4.51 7.88 -20.75
N MET A 124 -5.38 6.88 -20.54
CA MET A 124 -5.88 6.53 -19.20
C MET A 124 -4.79 5.85 -18.37
N LEU A 125 -3.97 4.99 -18.99
CA LEU A 125 -2.81 4.41 -18.32
C LEU A 125 -1.80 5.49 -17.93
N ALA A 126 -1.49 6.42 -18.84
CA ALA A 126 -0.63 7.56 -18.54
C ALA A 126 -1.17 8.41 -17.39
N GLN A 127 -2.48 8.60 -17.32
CA GLN A 127 -3.13 9.32 -16.22
C GLN A 127 -2.98 8.59 -14.88
N LEU A 128 -3.18 7.26 -14.83
CA LEU A 128 -2.92 6.45 -13.64
C LEU A 128 -1.46 6.58 -13.18
N ARG A 129 -0.52 6.41 -14.10
CA ARG A 129 0.93 6.55 -13.82
C ARG A 129 1.28 7.95 -13.31
N SER A 130 0.67 9.00 -13.87
CA SER A 130 0.85 10.38 -13.42
C SER A 130 0.29 10.59 -12.00
N ARG A 131 -0.90 10.06 -11.69
CA ARG A 131 -1.48 10.11 -10.33
C ARG A 131 -0.63 9.35 -9.33
N PHE A 132 -0.10 8.20 -9.72
CA PHE A 132 0.84 7.42 -8.91
C PHE A 132 2.15 8.20 -8.66
N ALA A 133 2.74 8.79 -9.70
CA ALA A 133 3.95 9.61 -9.55
C ALA A 133 3.72 10.81 -8.64
N ALA A 134 2.57 11.49 -8.74
CA ALA A 134 2.19 12.58 -7.85
C ALA A 134 2.02 12.13 -6.39
N LEU A 135 1.59 10.88 -6.15
CA LEU A 135 1.59 10.33 -4.79
C LEU A 135 3.03 10.27 -4.24
N ALA A 136 4.01 9.91 -5.06
CA ALA A 136 5.41 9.71 -4.67
C ALA A 136 6.34 10.91 -4.94
N ASP A 137 5.82 12.12 -5.15
CA ASP A 137 6.61 13.27 -5.63
C ASP A 137 7.72 13.72 -4.67
N THR A 138 7.47 13.60 -3.38
CA THR A 138 8.34 14.07 -2.32
C THR A 138 9.11 12.85 -1.77
N PRO A 139 10.43 12.91 -1.60
CA PRO A 139 11.16 11.82 -0.96
C PRO A 139 10.73 11.71 0.51
N LEU A 140 10.54 10.48 0.99
CA LEU A 140 10.42 10.20 2.43
C LEU A 140 11.81 9.96 3.00
N LEU A 141 12.08 10.54 4.16
CA LEU A 141 13.27 10.23 4.95
C LEU A 141 12.95 9.12 5.95
N TYR A 142 13.96 8.35 6.34
CA TYR A 142 13.83 7.21 7.24
C TYR A 142 14.84 7.32 8.36
N THR A 143 14.43 7.01 9.60
CA THR A 143 15.37 6.70 10.68
C THR A 143 16.16 5.44 10.33
N GLU A 144 17.32 5.22 10.95
CA GLU A 144 18.13 4.02 10.70
C GLU A 144 17.34 2.71 10.89
N ALA A 145 16.52 2.64 11.94
CA ALA A 145 15.68 1.47 12.21
C ALA A 145 14.59 1.27 11.13
N ALA A 146 13.91 2.34 10.70
CA ALA A 146 12.92 2.25 9.62
C ALA A 146 13.58 1.92 8.28
N HIS A 147 14.76 2.48 8.02
CA HIS A 147 15.54 2.19 6.81
C HIS A 147 15.97 0.72 6.77
N ALA A 148 16.45 0.16 7.87
CA ALA A 148 16.78 -1.26 7.95
C ALA A 148 15.58 -2.18 7.66
N ARG A 149 14.37 -1.80 8.13
CA ARG A 149 13.14 -2.54 7.83
C ARG A 149 12.73 -2.47 6.36
N MET A 150 13.02 -1.38 5.66
CA MET A 150 12.80 -1.28 4.21
C MET A 150 13.64 -2.28 3.41
N SER A 151 14.79 -2.71 3.95
CA SER A 151 15.65 -3.73 3.34
C SER A 151 15.27 -5.17 3.70
N ASP A 152 14.44 -5.38 4.73
CA ASP A 152 14.02 -6.71 5.19
C ASP A 152 12.78 -7.19 4.40
N PRO A 153 12.87 -8.26 3.59
CA PRO A 153 11.74 -8.79 2.82
C PRO A 153 10.50 -9.14 3.66
N GLN A 154 10.66 -9.50 4.93
CA GLN A 154 9.57 -9.90 5.83
C GLN A 154 8.91 -8.73 6.55
N ARG A 155 9.51 -7.53 6.49
CA ARG A 155 9.02 -6.33 7.16
C ARG A 155 8.77 -5.17 6.21
N PHE A 156 9.18 -5.32 4.96
CA PHE A 156 9.11 -4.31 3.92
C PHE A 156 7.68 -3.81 3.67
N VAL A 157 7.56 -2.49 3.48
CA VAL A 157 6.33 -1.83 3.02
C VAL A 157 6.70 -0.79 1.97
N PRO A 158 6.12 -0.82 0.75
CA PRO A 158 6.45 0.15 -0.29
C PRO A 158 6.16 1.60 0.10
N VAL A 159 6.92 2.54 -0.47
CA VAL A 159 6.78 3.98 -0.22
C VAL A 159 5.34 4.47 -0.46
N HIS A 160 4.74 4.07 -1.59
CA HIS A 160 3.39 4.49 -1.93
C HIS A 160 2.33 4.00 -0.92
N ILE A 161 2.52 2.81 -0.33
CA ILE A 161 1.65 2.27 0.73
C ILE A 161 1.78 3.10 2.01
N LEU A 162 3.00 3.47 2.41
CA LEU A 162 3.22 4.36 3.56
C LEU A 162 2.52 5.70 3.34
N ARG A 163 2.57 6.24 2.12
CA ARG A 163 1.87 7.48 1.76
C ARG A 163 0.35 7.36 1.79
N LEU A 164 -0.19 6.25 1.30
CA LEU A 164 -1.62 5.98 1.43
C LEU A 164 -2.05 5.84 2.89
N ALA A 165 -1.21 5.24 3.74
CA ALA A 165 -1.46 5.15 5.18
C ALA A 165 -1.49 6.53 5.85
N MET A 166 -0.58 7.43 5.52
CA MET A 166 -0.62 8.81 6.03
C MET A 166 -1.87 9.58 5.56
N ARG A 167 -2.35 9.30 4.35
CA ARG A 167 -3.47 10.02 3.72
C ARG A 167 -4.85 9.51 4.16
N HIS A 168 -5.01 8.19 4.23
CA HIS A 168 -6.29 7.52 4.44
C HIS A 168 -6.38 6.76 5.76
N GLY A 169 -5.27 6.64 6.49
CA GLY A 169 -5.22 5.92 7.76
C GLY A 169 -5.91 6.70 8.88
N GLU A 170 -6.45 5.96 9.84
CA GLU A 170 -6.96 6.54 11.06
C GLU A 170 -5.79 7.08 11.87
N ARG A 171 -5.84 8.37 12.20
CA ARG A 171 -4.84 8.99 13.07
C ARG A 171 -5.16 8.63 14.52
N ILE A 172 -4.25 7.89 15.14
CA ILE A 172 -4.41 7.43 16.53
C ILE A 172 -3.41 8.12 17.46
N ALA A 173 -3.58 7.94 18.76
CA ALA A 173 -2.69 8.51 19.76
C ALA A 173 -1.22 8.09 19.49
N PRO A 174 -0.27 9.04 19.53
CA PRO A 174 1.14 8.72 19.37
C PRO A 174 1.62 7.83 20.53
N PRO A 175 2.69 7.05 20.34
CA PRO A 175 3.28 6.26 21.43
C PRO A 175 3.70 7.16 22.59
N GLU A 176 3.52 6.68 23.83
CA GLU A 176 3.93 7.40 25.03
C GLU A 176 5.44 7.72 24.98
N GLY A 177 5.81 8.92 25.43
CA GLY A 177 7.20 9.40 25.44
C GLY A 177 7.69 10.03 24.13
N LEU A 178 6.95 9.94 23.01
CA LEU A 178 7.36 10.53 21.74
C LEU A 178 6.59 11.84 21.46
N LYS A 179 7.29 12.98 21.47
CA LYS A 179 6.72 14.30 21.14
C LYS A 179 6.91 14.62 19.64
N GLY A 180 5.96 15.36 19.05
CA GLY A 180 6.08 15.83 17.65
C GLY A 180 5.90 14.73 16.59
N VAL A 181 5.41 13.56 16.98
CA VAL A 181 5.13 12.44 16.06
C VAL A 181 3.64 12.29 15.77
N ALA A 182 3.31 11.73 14.62
CA ALA A 182 1.97 11.32 14.25
C ALA A 182 1.95 9.81 13.98
N ARG A 183 0.92 9.12 14.50
CA ARG A 183 0.71 7.69 14.31
C ARG A 183 -0.57 7.44 13.50
N TYR A 184 -0.47 6.56 12.52
CA TYR A 184 -1.55 6.19 11.61
C TYR A 184 -1.74 4.69 11.62
N MET A 185 -3.00 4.26 11.60
CA MET A 185 -3.37 2.86 11.49
C MET A 185 -4.31 2.64 10.31
N ILE A 186 -4.02 1.65 9.47
CA ILE A 186 -4.83 1.37 8.28
C ILE A 186 -4.86 -0.12 7.95
N GLY A 187 -5.97 -0.56 7.35
CA GLY A 187 -6.04 -1.89 6.74
C GLY A 187 -5.18 -1.98 5.47
N LEU A 188 -4.38 -3.03 5.39
CA LEU A 188 -3.51 -3.36 4.28
C LEU A 188 -3.87 -4.75 3.76
N ARG A 189 -3.74 -5.00 2.46
CA ARG A 189 -3.70 -6.36 1.91
C ARG A 189 -2.30 -6.67 1.41
N ILE A 190 -1.78 -7.82 1.81
CA ILE A 190 -0.53 -8.38 1.28
C ILE A 190 -0.88 -9.72 0.65
N ARG A 191 -0.66 -9.88 -0.66
CA ARG A 191 -1.09 -11.08 -1.41
C ARG A 191 -2.57 -11.40 -1.20
N GLN A 192 -3.41 -10.37 -1.21
CA GLN A 192 -4.87 -10.46 -0.96
C GLN A 192 -5.27 -10.93 0.46
N LEU A 193 -4.31 -11.16 1.36
CA LEU A 193 -4.59 -11.45 2.76
C LEU A 193 -4.67 -10.16 3.58
N PRO A 194 -5.59 -10.05 4.56
CA PRO A 194 -5.77 -8.84 5.35
C PRO A 194 -4.73 -8.70 6.49
N PHE A 195 -4.15 -7.52 6.57
CA PHE A 195 -3.20 -7.06 7.58
C PHE A 195 -3.63 -5.69 8.12
N MET A 196 -3.07 -5.34 9.28
CA MET A 196 -3.07 -3.98 9.79
C MET A 196 -1.67 -3.41 9.65
N LEU A 197 -1.57 -2.16 9.21
CA LEU A 197 -0.34 -1.38 9.16
C LEU A 197 -0.39 -0.29 10.23
N ASP A 198 0.64 -0.25 11.06
CA ASP A 198 0.92 0.81 12.02
C ASP A 198 2.12 1.62 11.53
N LEU A 199 1.94 2.93 11.42
CA LEU A 199 2.91 3.85 10.85
C LEU A 199 3.12 5.04 11.79
N VAL A 200 4.37 5.29 12.16
CA VAL A 200 4.78 6.45 12.96
C VAL A 200 5.66 7.36 12.13
N THR A 201 5.32 8.64 12.13
CA THR A 201 6.00 9.69 11.36
C THR A 201 6.36 10.88 12.24
N ALA A 202 7.38 11.64 11.83
CA ALA A 202 7.79 12.91 12.43
C ALA A 202 7.85 14.01 11.36
N HIS A 203 8.09 15.25 11.78
CA HIS A 203 8.27 16.40 10.89
C HIS A 203 7.13 16.55 9.87
N ALA A 204 5.89 16.54 10.36
CA ALA A 204 4.68 16.62 9.54
C ALA A 204 4.57 15.54 8.43
N GLY A 205 5.12 14.35 8.66
CA GLY A 205 5.05 13.23 7.71
C GLY A 205 6.25 13.10 6.77
N ALA A 206 7.24 14.00 6.86
CA ALA A 206 8.44 13.94 6.02
C ALA A 206 9.39 12.81 6.42
N THR A 207 9.37 12.39 7.69
CA THR A 207 10.26 11.34 8.22
C THR A 207 9.46 10.15 8.74
N ILE A 208 9.76 8.95 8.24
CA ILE A 208 9.26 7.69 8.76
C ILE A 208 10.13 7.28 9.95
N VAL A 209 9.50 7.22 11.13
CA VAL A 209 10.17 6.85 12.39
C VAL A 209 10.14 5.35 12.58
N ALA A 210 8.97 4.74 12.36
CA ALA A 210 8.77 3.30 12.49
C ALA A 210 7.54 2.87 11.67
N PHE A 211 7.53 1.63 11.23
CA PHE A 211 6.35 1.00 10.66
C PHE A 211 6.36 -0.50 10.94
N ASN A 212 5.16 -1.07 11.11
CA ASN A 212 4.98 -2.50 11.32
C ASN A 212 3.64 -2.96 10.76
N TYR A 213 3.54 -4.23 10.39
CA TYR A 213 2.26 -4.83 10.06
C TYR A 213 2.08 -6.20 10.71
N TRP A 214 0.83 -6.59 10.93
CA TRP A 214 0.45 -7.90 11.46
C TRP A 214 -0.85 -8.38 10.82
N ARG A 215 -1.08 -9.69 10.79
CA ARG A 215 -2.34 -10.22 10.23
C ARG A 215 -3.48 -9.85 11.15
N TYR A 216 -4.63 -9.51 10.55
CA TYR A 216 -5.82 -9.15 11.32
C TYR A 216 -6.27 -10.29 12.26
N ALA A 217 -6.06 -11.55 11.88
CA ALA A 217 -6.40 -12.74 12.67
C ALA A 217 -5.54 -12.93 13.93
N ASP A 218 -4.38 -12.26 14.02
CA ASP A 218 -3.45 -12.40 15.14
C ASP A 218 -3.75 -11.41 16.29
N THR A 219 -4.82 -10.61 16.16
CA THR A 219 -5.37 -9.59 17.09
C THR A 219 -4.37 -8.86 17.99
N SER A 220 -4.11 -7.60 17.58
CA SER A 220 -3.73 -6.41 18.37
C SER A 220 -2.48 -6.49 19.28
N PRO A 221 -1.45 -5.63 19.06
CA PRO A 221 -0.32 -5.48 20.00
C PRO A 221 -0.72 -4.99 21.41
N VAL A 222 -1.99 -4.66 21.64
CA VAL A 222 -2.49 -4.13 22.92
C VAL A 222 -2.87 -5.25 23.91
N ALA A 223 -2.87 -6.53 23.49
CA ALA A 223 -3.25 -7.64 24.38
C ALA A 223 -2.07 -8.24 25.18
N GLN A 224 -0.81 -7.85 24.96
CA GLN A 224 0.34 -8.43 25.68
C GLN A 224 0.70 -7.74 27.02
N SER A 225 -0.05 -6.73 27.47
CA SER A 225 0.25 -6.03 28.75
C SER A 225 -0.90 -6.05 29.77
N ARG A 226 -1.69 -7.12 29.81
CA ARG A 226 -2.51 -7.51 30.97
C ARG A 226 -2.36 -9.03 31.09
N GLY A 227 -1.34 -9.53 31.76
CA GLY A 227 -1.22 -9.46 33.21
C GLY A 227 -2.12 -10.55 33.80
N ASN A 228 -1.52 -11.61 34.33
CA ASN A 228 -2.01 -12.26 35.54
C ASN A 228 -0.95 -13.21 36.14
N PRO A 229 -1.09 -13.54 37.44
CA PRO A 229 -0.08 -13.37 38.49
C PRO A 229 0.95 -14.50 38.62
#